data_AF-A0A0N4UU31-F1
#
_entry.id   AF-A0A0N4UU31-F1
#
_cell.length_a   1.000
_cell.length_b   1.000
_cell.length_c   1.000
_cell.angle_alpha   90.00
_cell.angle_beta   90.00
_cell.angle_gamma   90.00
#
_symmetry.space_group_name_H-M   'P 1'
#
loop_
_entity.id
_entity.type
_entity.pdbx_description
1 polymer ?
#
loop_
_entity_poly.entity_id
_entity_poly.type
_entity_poly.pdbx_seq_one_letter_code
_entity_poly.pdbx_strand_id
1 'polypeptide(L)'
;PVLFQPYRFFGRPDIWPRGFPLEYVKKQKNDPHHYSLCQSIRTPVIQQGIVRKDPDVDAVYRLLNADSETGLNEEFSPFAPTIVLGKNVYSPFNSQNTLFHKSAFFTLWLPVSVAFRVTDIWRSYFAQKLIHLIGNNVAFYPVNAVQNRNPHNYLNDFKEETSLYEDAGRLIQYLSKWNCSTASLEGCIISLADDLALNGFWNNLDSQLAKDWIKDLKQLNYTFHLLNYGDEKYEVERNETLRHINCRRANLEIVHEVADATMLQILKEQQAINSFRELDEWCSYTNDSFNETAM
;
A
#
# COMPACT_ATOMS: atom_id res chain seq x y z
N PRO A 1 -12.43 -5.61 -6.40
CA PRO A 1 -11.16 -5.04 -5.87
C PRO A 1 -10.89 -5.67 -4.53
N VAL A 2 -9.62 -5.95 -4.23
CA VAL A 2 -9.24 -6.41 -2.89
C VAL A 2 -8.68 -5.21 -2.14
N LEU A 3 -9.26 -4.91 -0.98
CA LEU A 3 -8.73 -3.91 -0.08
C LEU A 3 -7.71 -4.57 0.85
N PHE A 4 -6.60 -3.90 1.09
CA PHE A 4 -5.61 -4.32 2.06
C PHE A 4 -5.45 -3.26 3.14
N GLN A 5 -5.52 -3.68 4.40
CA GLN A 5 -5.45 -2.82 5.57
C GLN A 5 -4.04 -2.99 6.19
N PRO A 6 -3.09 -2.08 5.90
CA PRO A 6 -1.69 -2.26 6.28
C PRO A 6 -1.51 -2.25 7.80
N TYR A 7 -2.18 -1.35 8.52
CA TYR A 7 -2.04 -1.22 9.97
C TYR A 7 -2.42 -2.52 10.71
N ARG A 8 -3.46 -3.22 10.25
CA ARG A 8 -3.84 -4.56 10.72
C ARG A 8 -2.72 -5.57 10.50
N PHE A 9 -2.08 -5.56 9.34
CA PHE A 9 -0.95 -6.44 9.04
C PHE A 9 0.26 -6.15 9.95
N PHE A 10 0.48 -4.88 10.28
CA PHE A 10 1.48 -4.42 11.24
C PHE A 10 1.00 -4.48 12.71
N GLY A 11 -0.01 -5.30 13.02
CA GLY A 11 -0.41 -5.61 14.39
C GLY A 11 -1.43 -4.66 15.03
N ARG A 12 -2.03 -3.74 14.28
CA ARG A 12 -3.04 -2.79 14.78
C ARG A 12 -4.38 -2.96 14.06
N PRO A 13 -5.17 -4.02 14.38
CA PRO A 13 -6.46 -4.26 13.76
C PRO A 13 -7.52 -3.19 14.09
N ASP A 14 -7.27 -2.39 15.12
CA ASP A 14 -8.08 -1.31 15.66
C ASP A 14 -7.84 0.03 14.96
N ILE A 15 -6.71 0.20 14.26
CA ILE A 15 -6.36 1.43 13.53
C ILE A 15 -6.48 1.20 12.03
N TRP A 16 -6.97 2.17 11.27
CA TRP A 16 -6.97 2.17 9.80
C TRP A 16 -6.28 3.42 9.23
N PRO A 17 -5.67 3.32 8.03
CA PRO A 17 -5.06 4.48 7.39
C PRO A 17 -6.11 5.47 6.90
N ARG A 18 -5.75 6.75 6.90
CA ARG A 18 -6.60 7.81 6.33
C ARG A 18 -6.94 7.49 4.87
N GLY A 19 -8.21 7.62 4.51
CA GLY A 19 -8.70 7.28 3.17
C GLY A 19 -9.04 5.80 2.96
N PHE A 20 -8.93 4.96 3.99
CA PHE A 20 -9.47 3.61 3.94
C PHE A 20 -11.00 3.71 4.00
N PRO A 21 -11.77 3.04 3.13
CA PRO A 21 -13.21 3.28 3.10
C PRO A 21 -13.88 2.79 4.39
N LEU A 22 -14.64 3.68 5.03
CA LEU A 22 -15.19 3.47 6.38
C LEU A 22 -16.16 2.29 6.43
N GLU A 23 -16.89 2.01 5.35
CA GLU A 23 -17.81 0.88 5.25
C GLU A 23 -17.11 -0.48 5.32
N TYR A 24 -15.78 -0.51 5.12
CA TYR A 24 -14.94 -1.70 5.18
C TYR A 24 -14.04 -1.77 6.42
N VAL A 25 -13.87 -0.72 7.22
CA VAL A 25 -12.96 -0.72 8.38
C VAL A 25 -13.19 -1.91 9.33
N LYS A 26 -14.45 -2.23 9.63
CA LYS A 26 -14.80 -3.38 10.49
C LYS A 26 -15.01 -4.69 9.74
N LYS A 27 -15.27 -4.63 8.43
CA LYS A 27 -15.65 -5.80 7.62
C LYS A 27 -14.45 -6.45 6.93
N GLN A 28 -13.51 -5.62 6.46
CA GLN A 28 -12.34 -6.06 5.76
C GLN A 28 -11.35 -6.65 6.75
N LYS A 29 -11.25 -7.97 6.71
CA LYS A 29 -10.12 -8.68 7.28
C LYS A 29 -9.20 -8.99 6.11
N ASN A 30 -7.93 -8.63 6.23
CA ASN A 30 -6.95 -9.09 5.25
C ASN A 30 -7.00 -10.61 5.25
N ASP A 31 -7.35 -11.22 4.12
CA ASP A 31 -7.49 -12.67 4.02
C ASP A 31 -6.10 -13.31 4.02
N PRO A 32 -5.72 -14.07 5.08
CA PRO A 32 -4.40 -14.68 5.15
C PRO A 32 -4.15 -15.69 4.04
N HIS A 33 -5.20 -16.27 3.44
CA HIS A 33 -5.07 -17.21 2.33
C HIS A 33 -4.65 -16.55 1.01
N HIS A 34 -4.68 -15.22 0.94
CA HIS A 34 -4.21 -14.45 -0.21
C HIS A 34 -2.77 -13.97 -0.08
N TYR A 35 -2.06 -14.28 1.01
CA TYR A 35 -0.65 -13.95 1.13
C TYR A 35 0.23 -14.94 0.40
N SER A 36 1.37 -14.46 -0.07
CA SER A 36 2.39 -15.28 -0.70
C SER A 36 3.77 -14.81 -0.31
N LEU A 37 4.64 -15.77 -0.04
CA LEU A 37 6.06 -15.57 0.18
C LEU A 37 6.78 -15.84 -1.14
N CYS A 38 7.58 -14.89 -1.58
CA CYS A 38 8.33 -14.99 -2.83
C CYS A 38 9.82 -14.97 -2.56
N GLN A 39 10.58 -15.83 -3.25
CA GLN A 39 12.04 -15.86 -3.18
C GLN A 39 12.67 -14.58 -3.74
N SER A 40 12.09 -14.03 -4.81
CA SER A 40 12.51 -12.77 -5.43
C SER A 40 11.31 -11.91 -5.75
N ILE A 41 11.34 -10.65 -5.29
CA ILE A 41 10.36 -9.62 -5.65
C ILE A 41 11.13 -8.45 -6.26
N ARG A 42 10.64 -7.92 -7.38
CA ARG A 42 11.18 -6.69 -7.96
C ARG A 42 10.94 -5.55 -6.97
N THR A 43 11.94 -4.70 -6.79
CA THR A 43 11.83 -3.53 -5.93
C THR A 43 10.57 -2.71 -6.25
N PRO A 44 9.64 -2.55 -5.28
CA PRO A 44 8.44 -1.74 -5.44
C PRO A 44 8.79 -0.30 -5.77
N VAL A 45 8.05 0.30 -6.69
CA VAL A 45 8.36 1.64 -7.21
C VAL A 45 7.80 2.76 -6.34
N ILE A 46 6.86 2.43 -5.46
CA ILE A 46 6.38 3.28 -4.37
C ILE A 46 6.51 2.48 -3.09
N GLN A 47 7.12 3.08 -2.08
CA GLN A 47 7.42 2.43 -0.80
C GLN A 47 6.97 3.36 0.31
N GLN A 48 5.94 2.98 1.06
CA GLN A 48 5.49 3.72 2.22
C GLN A 48 6.00 3.02 3.48
N GLY A 49 6.63 3.76 4.39
CA GLY A 49 7.01 3.25 5.69
C GLY A 49 5.95 3.56 6.73
N ILE A 50 5.63 2.59 7.60
CA ILE A 50 4.78 2.85 8.76
C ILE A 50 5.49 3.79 9.72
N VAL A 51 4.71 4.66 10.36
CA VAL A 51 5.21 5.68 11.28
C VAL A 51 4.62 5.44 12.66
N ARG A 52 5.47 5.47 13.70
CA ARG A 52 5.00 5.38 15.09
C ARG A 52 4.68 6.74 15.69
N LYS A 53 4.10 6.71 16.89
CA LYS A 53 3.57 7.82 17.67
C LYS A 53 2.32 8.43 17.05
N ASP A 54 2.45 9.12 15.92
CA ASP A 54 1.32 9.82 15.29
C ASP A 54 1.11 9.42 13.81
N PRO A 55 0.62 8.18 13.57
CA PRO A 55 0.45 7.63 12.22
C PRO A 55 -0.56 8.38 11.36
N ASP A 56 -0.56 8.12 10.05
CA ASP A 56 -1.56 8.70 9.15
C ASP A 56 -2.90 7.98 9.28
N VAL A 57 -3.73 8.49 10.18
CA VAL A 57 -5.09 8.06 10.46
C VAL A 57 -6.04 9.23 10.20
N ASP A 58 -7.30 8.90 9.91
CA ASP A 58 -8.31 9.92 9.63
C ASP A 58 -8.72 10.71 10.89
N ALA A 59 -9.44 11.80 10.66
CA ALA A 59 -9.93 12.66 11.72
C ALA A 59 -10.95 11.96 12.64
N VAL A 60 -11.69 10.96 12.15
CA VAL A 60 -12.62 10.18 12.98
C VAL A 60 -11.84 9.44 14.07
N TYR A 61 -10.77 8.72 13.71
CA TYR A 61 -9.92 8.04 14.67
C TYR A 61 -9.27 9.01 15.66
N ARG A 62 -8.79 10.17 15.17
CA ARG A 62 -8.17 11.20 16.02
C ARG A 62 -9.14 11.80 17.02
N LEU A 63 -10.36 12.13 16.59
CA LEU A 63 -11.40 12.69 17.46
C LEU A 63 -11.78 11.74 18.60
N LEU A 64 -11.65 10.43 18.39
CA LEU A 64 -12.00 9.41 19.38
C LEU A 64 -10.84 9.05 20.32
N ASN A 65 -9.59 9.09 19.83
CA ASN A 65 -8.46 8.48 20.53
C ASN A 65 -7.28 9.43 20.81
N ALA A 66 -7.21 10.59 20.15
CA ALA A 66 -6.08 11.51 20.34
C ALA A 66 -6.28 12.38 21.57
N ASP A 67 -5.21 12.56 22.33
CA ASP A 67 -5.13 13.55 23.39
C ASP A 67 -5.02 14.97 22.79
N SER A 68 -5.63 15.96 23.45
CA SER A 68 -5.67 17.33 22.94
C SER A 68 -4.32 18.05 22.97
N GLU A 69 -3.40 17.64 23.85
CA GLU A 69 -2.08 18.27 24.01
C GLU A 69 -0.97 17.46 23.34
N THR A 70 -1.04 16.14 23.48
CA THR A 70 0.04 15.22 23.10
C THR A 70 -0.22 14.44 21.82
N GLY A 71 -1.45 14.48 21.30
CA GLY A 71 -1.85 13.81 20.07
C GLY A 71 -2.02 12.31 20.25
N LEU A 72 -1.57 11.55 19.25
CA LEU A 72 -1.57 10.08 19.29
C LEU A 72 -0.23 9.54 19.82
N ASN A 73 -0.27 8.35 20.38
CA ASN A 73 0.93 7.61 20.79
C ASN A 73 0.82 6.13 20.41
N GLU A 74 0.74 5.88 19.11
CA GLU A 74 0.52 4.55 18.55
C GLU A 74 1.82 3.84 18.21
N GLU A 75 1.89 2.56 18.55
CA GLU A 75 2.98 1.66 18.17
C GLU A 75 2.43 0.55 17.25
N PHE A 76 3.32 -0.04 16.45
CA PHE A 76 3.06 -1.15 15.54
C PHE A 76 4.13 -2.23 15.69
N SER A 77 3.84 -3.45 15.21
CA SER A 77 4.81 -4.54 15.25
C SER A 77 6.06 -4.20 14.42
N PRO A 78 7.26 -4.18 15.03
CA PRO A 78 8.51 -3.97 14.29
C PRO A 78 8.95 -5.23 13.52
N PHE A 79 8.31 -6.38 13.79
CA PHE A 79 8.70 -7.68 13.25
C PHE A 79 7.86 -8.14 12.07
N ALA A 80 6.74 -7.47 11.82
CA ALA A 80 5.97 -7.72 10.61
C ALA A 80 6.86 -7.46 9.39
N PRO A 81 6.88 -8.37 8.39
CA PRO A 81 7.74 -8.19 7.23
C PRO A 81 7.22 -7.08 6.32
N THR A 82 8.02 -6.63 5.36
CA THR A 82 7.51 -5.77 4.28
C THR A 82 6.43 -6.50 3.50
N ILE A 83 5.33 -5.82 3.19
CA ILE A 83 4.26 -6.35 2.35
C ILE A 83 4.21 -5.59 1.03
N VAL A 84 4.14 -6.33 -0.08
CA VAL A 84 4.01 -5.78 -1.43
C VAL A 84 2.59 -6.05 -1.92
N LEU A 85 1.89 -5.00 -2.37
CA LEU A 85 0.55 -5.16 -2.91
C LEU A 85 0.61 -5.76 -4.31
N GLY A 86 -0.13 -6.84 -4.52
CA GLY A 86 -0.33 -7.42 -5.83
C GLY A 86 -1.27 -6.58 -6.71
N LYS A 87 -1.38 -6.94 -7.98
CA LYS A 87 -2.28 -6.28 -8.93
C LYS A 87 -3.71 -6.24 -8.42
N ASN A 88 -4.38 -5.10 -8.59
CA ASN A 88 -5.76 -4.87 -8.16
C ASN A 88 -6.02 -5.03 -6.65
N VAL A 89 -4.96 -5.06 -5.83
CA VAL A 89 -5.02 -4.89 -4.38
C VAL A 89 -4.72 -3.42 -4.06
N TYR A 90 -5.56 -2.78 -3.25
CA TYR A 90 -5.43 -1.34 -2.95
C TYR A 90 -5.33 -1.09 -1.45
N SER A 91 -4.46 -0.16 -1.08
CA SER A 91 -4.41 0.48 0.23
C SER A 91 -4.08 1.96 0.05
N PRO A 92 -4.74 2.88 0.77
CA PRO A 92 -4.36 4.28 0.73
C PRO A 92 -2.95 4.45 1.33
N PHE A 93 -2.24 5.47 0.85
CA PHE A 93 -0.99 5.95 1.46
C PHE A 93 -0.85 7.47 1.26
N ASN A 94 -0.24 8.15 2.22
CA ASN A 94 -0.06 9.59 2.16
C ASN A 94 1.29 9.96 1.52
N SER A 95 1.67 11.24 1.52
CA SER A 95 3.00 11.65 1.00
C SER A 95 4.12 11.55 2.04
N GLN A 96 3.79 11.37 3.32
CA GLN A 96 4.78 11.31 4.40
C GLN A 96 5.43 9.93 4.42
N ASN A 97 6.72 9.88 4.74
CA ASN A 97 7.49 8.64 4.81
C ASN A 97 7.30 7.72 3.59
N THR A 98 7.14 8.32 2.40
CA THR A 98 6.86 7.59 1.15
C THR A 98 7.95 7.90 0.14
N LEU A 99 8.66 6.86 -0.29
CA LEU A 99 9.69 6.93 -1.32
C LEU A 99 9.07 6.62 -2.69
N PHE A 100 9.36 7.48 -3.66
CA PHE A 100 9.00 7.27 -5.07
C PHE A 100 10.27 6.98 -5.87
N HIS A 101 10.33 5.82 -6.50
CA HIS A 101 11.35 5.52 -7.49
C HIS A 101 11.09 6.36 -8.76
N LYS A 102 12.16 6.67 -9.52
CA LYS A 102 12.07 7.47 -10.75
C LYS A 102 10.95 6.97 -11.68
N SER A 103 10.82 5.66 -11.84
CA SER A 103 9.77 5.04 -12.69
C SER A 103 8.33 5.35 -12.30
N ALA A 104 8.08 5.92 -11.12
CA ALA A 104 6.76 6.34 -10.65
C ALA A 104 6.59 7.87 -10.66
N PHE A 105 7.54 8.66 -11.18
CA PHE A 105 7.46 10.13 -11.12
C PHE A 105 6.23 10.70 -11.83
N PHE A 106 5.67 9.98 -12.81
CA PHE A 106 4.41 10.35 -13.45
C PHE A 106 3.20 10.40 -12.50
N THR A 107 3.31 9.87 -11.28
CA THR A 107 2.26 9.92 -10.25
C THR A 107 2.51 10.96 -9.16
N LEU A 108 3.55 11.79 -9.26
CA LEU A 108 3.92 12.74 -8.19
C LEU A 108 3.04 13.99 -8.11
N TRP A 109 2.30 14.30 -9.18
CA TRP A 109 1.37 15.42 -9.16
C TRP A 109 0.25 15.18 -8.14
N LEU A 110 -0.29 16.27 -7.60
CA LEU A 110 -1.34 16.24 -6.59
C LEU A 110 -2.58 16.97 -7.12
N PRO A 111 -3.80 16.39 -6.99
CA PRO A 111 -5.02 17.11 -7.35
C PRO A 111 -5.20 18.33 -6.44
N VAL A 112 -5.45 19.49 -7.05
CA VAL A 112 -5.57 20.78 -6.38
C VAL A 112 -7.02 21.25 -6.24
N SER A 113 -7.97 20.60 -6.90
CA SER A 113 -9.39 20.96 -6.77
C SER A 113 -10.10 20.30 -5.57
N VAL A 114 -9.41 19.41 -4.86
CA VAL A 114 -9.88 18.73 -3.66
C VAL A 114 -9.29 19.36 -2.39
N ALA A 115 -9.88 19.06 -1.23
CA ALA A 115 -9.36 19.53 0.04
C ALA A 115 -7.94 18.99 0.32
N PHE A 116 -7.14 19.75 1.08
CA PHE A 116 -5.73 19.45 1.30
C PHE A 116 -5.51 18.08 1.97
N ARG A 117 -6.38 17.69 2.90
CA ARG A 117 -6.33 16.36 3.57
C ARG A 117 -6.65 15.19 2.65
N VAL A 118 -7.09 15.45 1.43
CA VAL A 118 -7.67 14.47 0.51
C VAL A 118 -6.75 14.24 -0.69
N THR A 119 -5.93 15.23 -1.04
CA THR A 119 -5.12 15.26 -2.26
C THR A 119 -4.17 14.08 -2.41
N ASP A 120 -3.38 13.77 -1.38
CA ASP A 120 -2.36 12.72 -1.44
C ASP A 120 -2.96 11.32 -1.37
N ILE A 121 -4.12 11.18 -0.75
CA ILE A 121 -4.92 9.95 -0.73
C ILE A 121 -5.53 9.67 -2.11
N TRP A 122 -6.16 10.64 -2.78
CA TRP A 122 -6.65 10.43 -4.15
C TRP A 122 -5.51 10.07 -5.10
N ARG A 123 -4.40 10.81 -5.01
CA ARG A 123 -3.16 10.48 -5.75
C ARG A 123 -2.72 9.05 -5.46
N SER A 124 -2.81 8.56 -4.23
CA SER A 124 -2.38 7.20 -3.88
C SER A 124 -3.13 6.12 -4.65
N TYR A 125 -4.45 6.26 -4.80
CA TYR A 125 -5.27 5.31 -5.54
C TYR A 125 -5.08 5.44 -7.05
N PHE A 126 -4.98 6.68 -7.55
CA PHE A 126 -4.64 6.97 -8.94
C PHE A 126 -3.28 6.35 -9.33
N ALA A 127 -2.27 6.54 -8.50
CA ALA A 127 -0.93 5.99 -8.67
C ALA A 127 -0.95 4.46 -8.71
N GLN A 128 -1.60 3.83 -7.72
CA GLN A 128 -1.73 2.37 -7.65
C GLN A 128 -2.31 1.78 -8.94
N LYS A 129 -3.39 2.35 -9.46
CA LYS A 129 -3.99 1.82 -10.69
C LYS A 129 -3.02 1.85 -11.87
N LEU A 130 -2.29 2.95 -12.04
CA LEU A 130 -1.39 3.14 -13.16
C LEU A 130 -0.09 2.34 -13.05
N ILE A 131 0.48 2.21 -11.85
CA ILE A 131 1.69 1.39 -11.68
C ILE A 131 1.38 -0.10 -11.88
N HIS A 132 0.18 -0.55 -11.50
CA HIS A 132 -0.29 -1.92 -11.79
C HIS A 132 -0.39 -2.18 -13.31
N LEU A 133 -0.69 -1.16 -14.12
CA LEU A 133 -0.71 -1.30 -15.59
C LEU A 133 0.68 -1.51 -16.19
N ILE A 134 1.76 -1.12 -15.50
CA ILE A 134 3.14 -1.31 -15.97
C ILE A 134 3.85 -2.45 -15.22
N GLY A 135 3.11 -3.29 -14.49
CA GLY A 135 3.64 -4.42 -13.73
C GLY A 135 4.57 -4.01 -12.58
N ASN A 136 4.31 -2.86 -11.96
CA ASN A 136 5.01 -2.41 -10.75
C ASN A 136 4.03 -2.26 -9.59
N ASN A 137 4.57 -2.29 -8.38
CA ASN A 137 3.78 -2.44 -7.16
C ASN A 137 4.09 -1.35 -6.13
N VAL A 138 3.18 -1.21 -5.17
CA VAL A 138 3.40 -0.46 -3.91
C VAL A 138 3.80 -1.44 -2.82
N ALA A 139 4.67 -1.00 -1.91
CA ALA A 139 4.96 -1.74 -0.69
C ALA A 139 4.82 -0.90 0.55
N PHE A 140 4.45 -1.57 1.64
CA PHE A 140 4.39 -1.03 2.99
C PHE A 140 5.53 -1.66 3.80
N TYR A 141 6.39 -0.83 4.35
CA TYR A 141 7.56 -1.22 5.14
C TYR A 141 7.25 -1.10 6.64
N PRO A 142 7.88 -1.92 7.48
CA PRO A 142 7.72 -1.85 8.94
C PRO A 142 8.10 -0.47 9.48
N VAL A 143 7.75 -0.23 10.74
CA VAL A 143 8.01 1.05 11.40
C VAL A 143 9.47 1.47 11.25
N ASN A 144 9.70 2.62 10.64
CA ASN A 144 11.05 3.16 10.43
C ASN A 144 11.15 4.68 10.68
N ALA A 145 10.04 5.32 11.07
CA ALA A 145 10.00 6.75 11.39
C ALA A 145 9.12 7.04 12.60
N VAL A 146 9.33 8.20 13.21
CA VAL A 146 8.52 8.73 14.33
C VAL A 146 7.93 10.06 13.90
N GLN A 147 6.60 10.18 13.94
CA GLN A 147 5.95 11.45 13.64
C GLN A 147 5.69 12.23 14.93
N ASN A 148 6.18 13.47 14.96
CA ASN A 148 5.72 14.49 15.90
C ASN A 148 4.87 15.47 15.11
N ARG A 149 3.54 15.45 15.30
CA ARG A 149 2.64 16.43 14.69
C ARG A 149 2.45 17.62 15.60
N ASN A 150 2.08 18.74 14.98
CA ASN A 150 1.60 19.89 15.72
C ASN A 150 0.15 19.64 16.17
N PRO A 151 -0.31 20.29 17.26
CA PRO A 151 -1.73 20.29 17.60
C PRO A 151 -2.55 20.83 16.41
N HIS A 152 -3.54 20.04 15.98
CA HIS A 152 -4.44 20.39 14.88
C HIS A 152 -5.89 20.39 15.37
N ASN A 153 -6.75 21.15 14.69
CA ASN A 153 -8.18 21.10 14.94
C ASN A 153 -8.76 19.87 14.21
N TYR A 154 -8.88 18.75 14.91
CA TYR A 154 -9.39 17.49 14.34
C TYR A 154 -10.82 17.61 13.79
N LEU A 155 -11.64 18.53 14.31
CA LEU A 155 -12.98 18.77 13.77
C LEU A 155 -12.94 19.47 12.41
N ASN A 156 -11.93 20.33 12.17
CA ASN A 156 -11.70 20.89 10.85
C ASN A 156 -11.18 19.81 9.88
N ASP A 157 -10.23 18.98 10.32
CA ASP A 157 -9.73 17.85 9.51
C ASP A 157 -10.88 16.93 9.08
N PHE A 158 -11.83 16.64 9.98
CA PHE A 158 -13.02 15.84 9.66
C PHE A 158 -13.84 16.44 8.52
N LYS A 159 -14.05 17.77 8.53
CA LYS A 159 -14.78 18.46 7.47
C LYS A 159 -14.02 18.38 6.14
N GLU A 160 -12.70 18.56 6.16
CA GLU A 160 -11.86 18.46 4.98
C GLU A 160 -11.80 17.03 4.42
N GLU A 161 -11.91 16.00 5.27
CA GLU A 161 -11.83 14.60 4.88
C GLU A 161 -13.17 13.99 4.43
N THR A 162 -14.26 14.75 4.40
CA THR A 162 -15.62 14.25 4.09
C THR A 162 -15.67 13.40 2.80
N SER A 163 -15.03 13.85 1.73
CA SER A 163 -15.03 13.10 0.45
C SER A 163 -14.29 11.76 0.54
N LEU A 164 -13.33 11.61 1.45
CA LEU A 164 -12.68 10.31 1.68
C LEU A 164 -13.67 9.32 2.30
N TYR A 165 -14.51 9.77 3.23
CA TYR A 165 -15.49 8.93 3.91
C TYR A 165 -16.61 8.47 2.98
N GLU A 166 -17.02 9.33 2.06
CA GLU A 166 -18.13 9.07 1.15
C GLU A 166 -17.69 8.32 -0.12
N ASP A 167 -16.51 8.64 -0.67
CA ASP A 167 -16.15 8.24 -2.02
C ASP A 167 -14.97 7.26 -2.14
N ALA A 168 -14.20 6.99 -1.09
CA ALA A 168 -13.05 6.08 -1.19
C ALA A 168 -13.48 4.68 -1.70
N GLY A 169 -14.59 4.15 -1.19
CA GLY A 169 -15.14 2.88 -1.65
C GLY A 169 -15.62 2.94 -3.10
N ARG A 170 -16.30 4.03 -3.47
CA ARG A 170 -16.79 4.29 -4.84
C ARG A 170 -15.62 4.35 -5.83
N LEU A 171 -14.53 5.02 -5.47
CA LEU A 171 -13.32 5.10 -6.26
C LEU A 171 -12.69 3.72 -6.47
N ILE A 172 -12.49 2.96 -5.41
CA ILE A 172 -11.85 1.64 -5.51
C ILE A 172 -12.68 0.71 -6.39
N GLN A 173 -14.01 0.74 -6.26
CA GLN A 173 -14.91 0.01 -7.16
C GLN A 173 -14.75 0.46 -8.62
N TYR A 174 -14.66 1.76 -8.87
CA TYR A 174 -14.42 2.31 -10.19
C TYR A 174 -13.08 1.83 -10.77
N LEU A 175 -11.97 2.04 -10.05
CA LEU A 175 -10.61 1.65 -10.46
C LEU A 175 -10.48 0.15 -10.70
N SER A 176 -11.23 -0.67 -9.97
CA SER A 176 -11.23 -2.12 -10.17
C SER A 176 -11.82 -2.57 -11.51
N LYS A 177 -12.77 -1.81 -12.04
CA LYS A 177 -13.43 -2.07 -13.32
C LYS A 177 -12.80 -1.29 -14.47
N TRP A 178 -12.08 -0.22 -14.14
CA TRP A 178 -11.43 0.63 -15.12
C TRP A 178 -10.30 -0.12 -15.84
N ASN A 179 -10.25 0.03 -17.15
CA ASN A 179 -9.20 -0.49 -18.01
C ASN A 179 -8.75 0.62 -18.96
N CYS A 180 -7.47 0.64 -19.27
CA CYS A 180 -6.95 1.62 -20.21
C CYS A 180 -7.23 1.19 -21.65
N SER A 181 -7.88 2.08 -22.41
CA SER A 181 -8.20 1.87 -23.84
C SER A 181 -7.07 2.31 -24.78
N THR A 182 -6.03 2.97 -24.27
CA THR A 182 -4.91 3.48 -25.07
C THR A 182 -3.70 2.57 -25.00
N ALA A 183 -2.87 2.57 -26.04
CA ALA A 183 -1.65 1.77 -26.09
C ALA A 183 -0.44 2.36 -25.32
N SER A 184 -0.52 3.63 -24.89
CA SER A 184 0.55 4.32 -24.15
C SER A 184 0.16 4.61 -22.71
N LEU A 185 1.14 4.60 -21.81
CA LEU A 185 0.95 4.95 -20.41
C LEU A 185 0.47 6.40 -20.27
N GLU A 186 1.00 7.33 -21.06
CA GLU A 186 0.57 8.73 -21.06
C GLU A 186 -0.91 8.88 -21.41
N GLY A 187 -1.38 8.11 -22.40
CA GLY A 187 -2.80 8.06 -22.74
C GLY A 187 -3.63 7.54 -21.57
N CYS A 188 -3.15 6.49 -20.87
CA CYS A 188 -3.82 5.95 -19.70
C CYS A 188 -3.90 6.96 -18.54
N ILE A 189 -2.83 7.71 -18.28
CA ILE A 189 -2.79 8.72 -17.23
C ILE A 189 -3.83 9.81 -17.51
N ILE A 190 -3.87 10.31 -18.74
CA ILE A 190 -4.82 11.35 -19.16
C ILE A 190 -6.25 10.84 -19.10
N SER A 191 -6.51 9.66 -19.68
CA SER A 191 -7.83 9.05 -19.69
C SER A 191 -8.35 8.81 -18.28
N LEU A 192 -7.51 8.26 -17.38
CA LEU A 192 -7.92 8.05 -16.00
C LEU A 192 -8.20 9.39 -15.30
N ALA A 193 -7.40 10.43 -15.56
CA ALA A 193 -7.62 11.72 -14.92
C ALA A 193 -8.91 12.41 -15.39
N ASP A 194 -9.18 12.39 -16.70
CA ASP A 194 -10.43 12.85 -17.28
C ASP A 194 -11.63 12.04 -16.75
N ASP A 195 -11.50 10.71 -16.68
CA ASP A 195 -12.53 9.83 -16.14
C ASP A 195 -12.86 10.09 -14.67
N LEU A 196 -11.83 10.30 -13.83
CA LEU A 196 -12.06 10.61 -12.43
C LEU A 196 -12.73 11.98 -12.24
N ALA A 197 -12.47 12.93 -13.15
CA ALA A 197 -13.17 14.22 -13.16
C ALA A 197 -14.64 14.06 -13.57
N LEU A 198 -14.91 13.28 -14.62
CA LEU A 198 -16.27 12.99 -15.07
C LEU A 198 -17.11 12.26 -14.01
N ASN A 199 -16.47 11.43 -13.19
CA ASN A 199 -17.12 10.74 -12.08
C ASN A 199 -17.18 11.60 -10.80
N GLY A 200 -16.75 12.86 -10.84
CA GLY A 200 -16.87 13.80 -9.73
C GLY A 200 -15.97 13.48 -8.53
N PHE A 201 -14.85 12.79 -8.73
CA PHE A 201 -13.84 12.62 -7.68
C PHE A 201 -12.95 13.85 -7.52
N TRP A 202 -12.79 14.59 -8.62
CA TRP A 202 -12.15 15.91 -8.68
C TRP A 202 -12.68 16.71 -9.87
N ASN A 203 -12.21 17.94 -10.07
CA ASN A 203 -12.66 18.79 -11.17
C ASN A 203 -11.74 18.69 -12.40
N ASN A 204 -12.20 19.20 -13.55
CA ASN A 204 -11.44 19.23 -14.80
C ASN A 204 -10.08 19.95 -14.72
N LEU A 205 -9.89 20.83 -13.72
CA LEU A 205 -8.61 21.46 -13.45
C LEU A 205 -7.51 20.41 -13.16
N ASP A 206 -7.84 19.35 -12.44
CA ASP A 206 -6.90 18.30 -12.09
C ASP A 206 -6.55 17.42 -13.29
N SER A 207 -7.49 17.22 -14.20
CA SER A 207 -7.21 16.54 -15.48
C SER A 207 -6.28 17.37 -16.36
N GLN A 208 -6.42 18.70 -16.35
CA GLN A 208 -5.48 19.59 -17.03
C GLN A 208 -4.10 19.54 -16.37
N LEU A 209 -4.05 19.54 -15.04
CA LEU A 209 -2.80 19.42 -14.29
C LEU A 209 -2.07 18.11 -14.60
N ALA A 210 -2.79 17.00 -14.72
CA ALA A 210 -2.21 15.72 -15.14
C ALA A 210 -1.60 15.79 -16.56
N LYS A 211 -2.26 16.48 -17.50
CA LYS A 211 -1.75 16.72 -18.86
C LYS A 211 -0.48 17.57 -18.84
N ASP A 212 -0.48 18.62 -18.04
CA ASP A 212 0.67 19.52 -17.90
C ASP A 212 1.86 18.80 -17.24
N TRP A 213 1.61 17.98 -16.21
CA TRP A 213 2.67 17.17 -15.59
C TRP A 213 3.33 16.19 -16.56
N ILE A 214 2.56 15.54 -17.42
CA ILE A 214 3.11 14.66 -18.48
C ILE A 214 3.97 15.47 -19.45
N LYS A 215 3.54 16.68 -19.81
CA LYS A 215 4.29 17.56 -20.71
C LYS A 215 5.63 17.97 -20.08
N ASP A 216 5.63 18.31 -18.80
CA ASP A 216 6.85 18.65 -18.06
C ASP A 216 7.81 17.46 -17.99
N LEU A 217 7.29 16.26 -17.70
CA LEU A 217 8.09 15.03 -17.70
C LEU A 217 8.72 14.76 -19.08
N LYS A 218 7.99 14.98 -20.17
CA LYS A 218 8.55 14.87 -21.53
C LYS A 218 9.69 15.87 -21.77
N GLN A 219 9.56 17.10 -21.28
CA GLN A 219 10.63 18.11 -21.37
C GLN A 219 11.87 17.71 -20.54
N LEU A 220 11.67 17.01 -19.43
CA LEU A 220 12.73 16.46 -18.58
C LEU A 220 13.34 15.15 -19.10
N ASN A 221 13.00 14.72 -20.32
CA ASN A 221 13.42 13.45 -20.91
C ASN A 221 13.06 12.23 -20.04
N TYR A 222 11.91 12.29 -19.38
CA TYR A 222 11.38 11.17 -18.61
C TYR A 222 10.96 10.02 -19.55
N THR A 223 11.39 8.80 -19.23
CA THR A 223 11.01 7.61 -20.00
C THR A 223 9.76 6.97 -19.40
N PHE A 224 8.66 6.99 -20.14
CA PHE A 224 7.45 6.27 -19.78
C PHE A 224 7.63 4.77 -20.05
N HIS A 225 7.23 3.93 -19.10
CA HIS A 225 7.29 2.48 -19.23
C HIS A 225 6.17 1.97 -20.15
N LEU A 226 6.44 0.88 -20.86
CA LEU A 226 5.44 0.18 -21.64
C LEU A 226 4.40 -0.47 -20.73
N LEU A 227 3.16 -0.51 -21.21
CA LEU A 227 2.07 -1.22 -20.55
C LEU A 227 2.39 -2.72 -20.50
N ASN A 228 2.13 -3.34 -19.35
CA ASN A 228 2.30 -4.76 -19.14
C ASN A 228 0.95 -5.49 -19.26
N TYR A 229 0.76 -6.17 -20.37
CA TYR A 229 -0.42 -7.00 -20.64
C TYR A 229 -0.21 -8.49 -20.34
N GLY A 230 1.00 -8.91 -19.95
CA GLY A 230 1.32 -10.31 -19.68
C GLY A 230 1.00 -10.75 -18.26
N ASP A 231 0.91 -12.07 -18.06
CA ASP A 231 0.77 -12.72 -16.75
C ASP A 231 1.96 -12.36 -15.85
N GLU A 232 1.68 -12.03 -14.59
CA GLU A 232 2.70 -11.52 -13.68
C GLU A 232 3.64 -12.64 -13.22
N LYS A 233 4.95 -12.34 -13.15
CA LYS A 233 5.95 -13.20 -12.48
C LYS A 233 5.68 -13.44 -10.97
N TYR A 234 4.64 -12.80 -10.45
CA TYR A 234 4.19 -12.87 -9.05
C TYR A 234 2.80 -13.48 -8.91
N GLU A 235 2.21 -14.01 -10.00
CA GLU A 235 1.01 -14.82 -9.87
C GLU A 235 1.33 -16.06 -9.03
N VAL A 236 0.42 -16.33 -8.10
CA VAL A 236 0.54 -17.45 -7.16
C VAL A 236 0.11 -18.71 -7.90
N GLU A 237 1.08 -19.54 -8.27
CA GLU A 237 0.79 -20.86 -8.79
C GLU A 237 0.03 -21.67 -7.74
N ARG A 238 -1.17 -22.13 -8.10
CA ARG A 238 -2.06 -22.88 -7.19
C ARG A 238 -1.66 -24.35 -7.11
N ASN A 239 -0.87 -24.81 -8.07
CA ASN A 239 -0.35 -26.17 -8.05
C ASN A 239 0.88 -26.29 -7.12
N GLU A 240 0.61 -26.70 -5.88
CA GLU A 240 1.64 -26.82 -4.83
C GLU A 240 2.72 -27.87 -5.13
N THR A 241 2.51 -28.77 -6.10
CA THR A 241 3.48 -29.81 -6.47
C THR A 241 4.64 -29.28 -7.31
N LEU A 242 4.51 -28.09 -7.90
CA LEU A 242 5.58 -27.49 -8.70
C LEU A 242 6.69 -26.97 -7.77
N ARG A 243 7.93 -27.44 -8.00
CA ARG A 243 9.07 -27.10 -7.14
C ARG A 243 9.73 -25.77 -7.50
N HIS A 244 9.79 -25.41 -8.78
CA HIS A 244 10.47 -24.23 -9.31
C HIS A 244 9.55 -23.01 -9.47
N ILE A 245 8.83 -22.64 -8.41
CA ILE A 245 7.94 -21.47 -8.39
C ILE A 245 8.51 -20.37 -7.49
N ASN A 246 8.50 -19.13 -7.97
CA ASN A 246 9.05 -17.98 -7.24
C ASN A 246 8.24 -17.66 -5.98
N CYS A 247 6.91 -17.64 -6.09
CA CYS A 247 5.98 -17.29 -5.03
C CYS A 247 5.16 -18.50 -4.59
N ARG A 248 5.03 -18.71 -3.28
CA ARG A 248 4.20 -19.75 -2.67
C ARG A 248 3.21 -19.13 -1.70
N ARG A 249 2.01 -19.70 -1.58
CA ARG A 249 1.03 -19.25 -0.60
C ARG A 249 1.63 -19.34 0.81
N ALA A 250 1.46 -18.29 1.58
CA ALA A 250 1.84 -18.25 2.99
C ALA A 250 0.59 -17.96 3.81
N ASN A 251 0.42 -18.63 4.95
CA ASN A 251 -0.62 -18.27 5.91
C ASN A 251 0.07 -17.57 7.09
N LEU A 252 0.09 -16.24 7.06
CA LEU A 252 0.74 -15.43 8.08
C LEU A 252 -0.32 -14.54 8.73
N GLU A 253 -0.61 -14.76 10.01
CA GLU A 253 -1.39 -13.82 10.81
C GLU A 253 -0.50 -13.32 11.95
N ILE A 254 -0.18 -12.02 11.92
CA ILE A 254 0.61 -11.38 12.96
C ILE A 254 -0.37 -10.81 13.98
N VAL A 255 -0.56 -11.56 15.06
CA VAL A 255 -1.34 -11.12 16.22
C VAL A 255 -0.37 -10.43 17.16
N HIS A 256 -0.16 -9.12 16.98
CA HIS A 256 0.61 -8.33 17.93
C HIS A 256 -0.38 -7.52 18.79
N GLU A 257 -0.68 -7.96 20.00
CA GLU A 257 -1.43 -7.15 20.97
C GLU A 257 -0.48 -6.10 21.57
N VAL A 258 -0.26 -5.00 20.82
CA VAL A 258 0.64 -3.90 21.23
C VAL A 258 0.25 -3.31 22.59
N ALA A 259 -1.04 -3.35 22.95
CA ALA A 259 -1.55 -2.68 24.16
C ALA A 259 -1.01 -3.24 25.49
N ASP A 260 -0.55 -4.51 25.52
CA ASP A 260 -0.08 -5.19 26.75
C ASP A 260 1.17 -6.07 26.54
N ALA A 261 1.81 -6.02 25.36
CA ALA A 261 2.97 -6.86 25.06
C ALA A 261 4.18 -6.48 25.93
N THR A 262 4.50 -7.32 26.91
CA THR A 262 5.76 -7.20 27.68
C THR A 262 6.97 -7.38 26.75
N MET A 263 8.13 -6.80 27.10
CA MET A 263 9.40 -7.02 26.37
C MET A 263 9.72 -8.51 26.15
N LEU A 264 9.23 -9.39 27.02
CA LEU A 264 9.37 -10.84 26.90
C LEU A 264 8.54 -11.43 25.74
N GLN A 265 7.36 -10.88 25.47
CA GLN A 265 6.51 -11.27 24.34
C GLN A 265 7.13 -10.86 23.01
N ILE A 266 7.64 -9.64 22.93
CA ILE A 266 8.43 -9.11 21.81
C ILE A 266 9.64 -10.02 21.52
N LEU A 267 10.37 -10.44 22.56
CA LEU A 267 11.49 -11.39 22.41
C LEU A 267 11.05 -12.79 21.93
N LYS A 268 9.90 -13.29 22.40
CA LYS A 268 9.35 -14.58 21.94
C LYS A 268 8.90 -14.53 20.49
N GLU A 269 8.27 -13.44 20.04
CA GLU A 269 7.90 -13.25 18.63
C GLU A 269 9.13 -13.18 17.73
N GLN A 270 10.15 -12.40 18.13
CA GLN A 270 11.44 -12.37 17.43
C GLN A 270 12.08 -13.76 17.38
N GLN A 271 12.02 -14.52 18.47
CA GLN A 271 12.57 -15.87 18.53
C GLN A 271 11.78 -16.84 17.64
N ALA A 272 10.45 -16.72 17.56
CA ALA A 272 9.62 -17.53 16.67
C ALA A 272 9.95 -17.24 15.19
N ILE A 273 10.06 -15.97 14.81
CA ILE A 273 10.46 -15.57 13.45
C ILE A 273 11.87 -16.06 13.12
N ASN A 274 12.82 -15.93 14.05
CA ASN A 274 14.17 -16.46 13.87
C ASN A 274 14.17 -17.98 13.71
N SER A 275 13.35 -18.70 14.48
CA SER A 275 13.21 -20.16 14.38
C SER A 275 12.62 -20.59 13.04
N PHE A 276 11.65 -19.83 12.50
CA PHE A 276 11.14 -20.05 11.14
C PHE A 276 12.19 -19.79 10.07
N ARG A 277 13.04 -18.78 10.25
CA ARG A 277 14.16 -18.50 9.34
C ARG A 277 15.22 -19.60 9.38
N GLU A 278 15.54 -20.12 10.56
CA GLU A 278 16.44 -21.27 10.72
C GLU A 278 15.88 -22.54 10.04
N LEU A 279 14.56 -22.77 10.10
CA LEU A 279 13.90 -23.85 9.37
C LEU A 279 14.00 -23.70 7.85
N ASP A 280 13.92 -22.47 7.32
CA ASP A 280 14.12 -22.20 5.88
C ASP A 280 15.58 -22.47 5.46
N GLU A 281 16.55 -22.05 6.28
CA GLU A 281 17.97 -22.37 6.10
C GLU A 281 18.20 -23.89 6.12
N TRP A 282 17.62 -24.62 7.08
CA TRP A 282 17.71 -26.08 7.14
C TRP A 282 17.08 -26.75 5.92
N CYS A 283 15.90 -26.30 5.49
CA CYS A 283 15.25 -26.82 4.29
C CYS A 283 16.12 -26.61 3.04
N SER A 284 16.78 -25.46 2.93
CA SER A 284 17.68 -25.16 1.80
C SER A 284 18.95 -26.04 1.83
N TYR A 285 19.55 -26.27 3.01
CA TYR A 285 20.65 -27.24 3.16
C TYR A 285 20.24 -28.67 2.75
N THR A 286 19.02 -29.09 3.07
CA THR A 286 18.55 -30.43 2.68
C THR A 286 18.34 -30.56 1.17
N ASN A 287 17.87 -29.52 0.47
CA ASN A 287 17.71 -29.55 -0.98
C ASN A 287 19.05 -29.68 -1.73
N ASP A 288 20.12 -29.06 -1.22
CA ASP A 288 21.47 -29.22 -1.80
C ASP A 288 22.00 -30.64 -1.57
N SER A 289 21.74 -31.23 -0.39
CA SER A 289 22.18 -32.61 -0.07
C SER A 289 21.50 -33.72 -0.89
N PHE A 290 20.30 -33.47 -1.43
CA PHE A 290 19.63 -34.41 -2.35
C PHE A 290 20.17 -34.37 -3.78
N ASN A 291 20.83 -33.28 -4.20
CA ASN A 291 21.48 -33.19 -5.51
C ASN A 291 22.89 -33.77 -5.50
N GLU A 292 23.56 -33.86 -4.35
CA GLU A 292 24.90 -34.47 -4.23
C GLU A 292 24.88 -36.01 -4.15
N THR A 293 23.72 -36.64 -3.97
CA THR A 293 23.59 -38.11 -3.89
C THR A 293 23.04 -38.77 -5.17
N ALA A 294 22.90 -38.00 -6.25
CA ALA A 294 22.56 -38.50 -7.59
C ALA A 294 23.73 -38.29 -8.59
N MET A 295 24.90 -38.83 -8.26
CA MET A 295 25.97 -39.17 -9.21
C MET A 295 26.54 -40.55 -8.88
#